data_AF-A0A8X6HBY8-F1
#
_entry.id   AF-A0A8X6HBY8-F1
#
_cell.length_a   1.000
_cell.length_b   1.000
_cell.length_c   1.000
_cell.angle_alpha   90.00
_cell.angle_beta   90.00
_cell.angle_gamma   90.00
#
_symmetry.space_group_name_H-M   'P 1'
#
loop_
_entity.id
_entity.type
_entity.pdbx_description
1 polymer ?
#
loop_
_entity_poly.entity_id
_entity_poly.type
_entity_poly.pdbx_seq_one_letter_code
_entity_poly.pdbx_strand_id
1 'polypeptide(L)'
;LQNTALEQAEELLKYMDKSTLLNRLKHASITGDHPRLEEFSERFSEQSDHLQEVCKLLHHVASAESVQVLSKNTEACLQVYGPQVLSACHTLFLHPSSKVVRENVEVFMDVWKALDQDVTALAQEVSELCRNTNGKPEKAANTNYSTNSATDLNRQQPTSHQSPSNPNNHSTVPKSIVTANQLTVPGQPTKLDAEEQSNIAKLGLEMKQLTSEMDAETDKWPTADNDIVRRAKTMSTMAFSMYQFTRGEGDLKTTQDLFTQAEFFAEEANRFYKVVRHFSYQVPGGTHKKEMLENLDRVPTFVQQLQFTVKNTTVGKAATFTKVDNVIKETKNLMNAISKVVTTCLVCATKYNLDFGSASDRSRLVSPYNRGDGGGEEYGEGMPGKGLQSSSDPNI
;
A
#
# COMPACT_ATOMS: atom_id res chain seq x y z
N LEU A 1 23.77 19.50 12.05
CA LEU A 1 23.61 18.34 11.13
C LEU A 1 22.18 18.29 10.60
N GLN A 2 21.17 17.76 11.32
CA GLN A 2 19.79 17.70 10.79
C GLN A 2 19.25 19.06 10.31
N ASN A 3 19.22 20.10 11.15
CA ASN A 3 18.75 21.43 10.75
C ASN A 3 19.51 21.99 9.53
N THR A 4 20.84 21.82 9.51
CA THR A 4 21.71 22.29 8.41
C THR A 4 21.40 21.61 7.08
N ALA A 5 21.08 20.31 7.10
CA ALA A 5 20.70 19.58 5.90
C ALA A 5 19.27 19.92 5.43
N LEU A 6 18.38 20.31 6.34
CA LEU A 6 17.05 20.83 6.01
C LEU A 6 17.12 22.24 5.41
N GLU A 7 17.93 23.13 5.97
CA GLU A 7 18.24 24.44 5.39
C GLU A 7 18.81 24.28 3.97
N GLN A 8 19.76 23.36 3.79
CA GLN A 8 20.33 23.05 2.46
C GLN A 8 19.29 22.49 1.49
N ALA A 9 18.39 21.60 1.95
CA ALA A 9 17.30 21.07 1.12
C ALA A 9 16.29 22.15 0.71
N GLU A 10 15.94 23.07 1.63
CA GLU A 10 15.05 24.19 1.35
C GLU A 10 15.68 25.19 0.38
N GLU A 11 16.98 25.50 0.52
CA GLU A 11 17.70 26.34 -0.44
C GLU A 11 17.71 25.71 -1.84
N LEU A 12 18.06 24.43 -1.97
CA LEU A 12 18.06 23.73 -3.25
C LEU A 12 16.68 23.75 -3.92
N LEU A 13 15.60 23.51 -3.17
CA LEU A 13 14.22 23.56 -3.68
C LEU A 13 13.78 24.98 -4.06
N LYS A 14 14.36 26.03 -3.46
CA LYS A 14 14.02 27.44 -3.71
C LYS A 14 14.63 27.99 -5.00
N TYR A 15 15.78 27.48 -5.42
CA TYR A 15 16.45 27.92 -6.66
C TYR A 15 15.94 27.20 -7.92
N MET A 16 15.04 26.24 -7.78
CA MET A 16 14.45 25.51 -8.92
C MET A 16 13.39 26.32 -9.69
N ASP A 17 13.49 26.29 -11.02
CA ASP A 17 12.52 26.89 -11.94
C ASP A 17 11.35 25.93 -12.20
N LYS A 18 10.57 25.66 -11.13
CA LYS A 18 9.58 24.57 -10.99
C LYS A 18 8.46 24.49 -12.06
N SER A 19 8.33 25.50 -12.91
CA SER A 19 7.27 25.57 -13.92
C SER A 19 7.76 26.04 -15.29
N THR A 20 8.74 26.95 -15.37
CA THR A 20 9.05 27.56 -16.67
C THR A 20 10.05 26.75 -17.50
N LEU A 21 10.94 25.95 -16.87
CA LEU A 21 11.90 25.13 -17.62
C LEU A 21 11.24 24.02 -18.45
N LEU A 22 10.29 23.26 -17.87
CA LEU A 22 9.51 22.25 -18.59
C LEU A 22 8.78 22.86 -19.80
N ASN A 23 8.15 24.03 -19.63
CA ASN A 23 7.45 24.70 -20.71
C ASN A 23 8.40 25.23 -21.80
N ARG A 24 9.62 25.67 -21.42
CA ARG A 24 10.68 26.07 -22.36
C ARG A 24 11.21 24.89 -23.19
N LEU A 25 11.47 23.73 -22.55
CA LEU A 25 11.81 22.46 -23.22
C LEU A 25 10.79 22.10 -24.32
N LYS A 26 9.52 22.03 -23.93
CA LYS A 26 8.41 21.71 -24.84
C LYS A 26 8.28 22.75 -25.96
N HIS A 27 8.43 24.04 -25.66
CA HIS A 27 8.37 25.10 -26.67
C HIS A 27 9.49 24.96 -27.70
N ALA A 28 10.75 24.81 -27.25
CA ALA A 28 11.91 24.60 -28.13
C ALA A 28 11.75 23.36 -29.02
N SER A 29 11.18 22.28 -28.46
CA SER A 29 10.81 21.07 -29.19
C SER A 29 9.79 21.35 -30.31
N ILE A 30 8.73 22.10 -30.03
CA ILE A 30 7.68 22.42 -31.01
C ILE A 30 8.17 23.38 -32.09
N THR A 31 9.05 24.32 -31.74
CA THR A 31 9.60 25.31 -32.70
C THR A 31 10.79 24.79 -33.51
N GLY A 32 11.33 23.61 -33.19
CA GLY A 32 12.53 23.07 -33.85
C GLY A 32 13.82 23.82 -33.48
N ASP A 33 13.87 24.47 -32.31
CA ASP A 33 15.03 25.24 -31.85
C ASP A 33 16.01 24.32 -31.11
N HIS A 34 16.83 23.58 -31.88
CA HIS A 34 17.76 22.58 -31.35
C HIS A 34 18.77 23.15 -30.34
N PRO A 35 19.45 24.31 -30.56
CA PRO A 35 20.39 24.84 -29.59
C PRO A 35 19.74 25.13 -28.23
N ARG A 36 18.51 25.66 -28.22
CA ARG A 36 17.77 25.89 -26.96
C ARG A 36 17.24 24.61 -26.34
N LEU A 37 16.88 23.62 -27.16
CA LEU A 37 16.44 22.32 -26.65
C LEU A 37 17.55 21.64 -25.84
N GLU A 38 18.79 21.65 -26.34
CA GLU A 38 19.95 21.14 -25.59
C GLU A 38 20.22 21.97 -24.32
N GLU A 39 20.27 23.31 -24.42
CA GLU A 39 20.48 24.20 -23.26
C GLU A 39 19.45 23.95 -22.13
N PHE A 40 18.18 23.74 -22.49
CA PHE A 40 17.14 23.43 -21.51
C PHE A 40 17.17 21.98 -21.04
N SER A 41 17.72 21.04 -21.83
CA SER A 41 17.88 19.63 -21.45
C SER A 41 19.02 19.43 -20.44
N GLU A 42 20.13 20.14 -20.63
CA GLU A 42 21.23 20.21 -19.66
C GLU A 42 20.73 20.76 -18.32
N ARG A 43 20.12 21.96 -18.31
CA ARG A 43 19.55 22.56 -17.09
C ARG A 43 18.49 21.69 -16.41
N PHE A 44 17.72 20.92 -17.18
CA PHE A 44 16.71 20.02 -16.63
C PHE A 44 17.37 18.80 -15.98
N SER A 45 18.45 18.29 -16.57
CA SER A 45 19.26 17.22 -15.98
C SER A 45 19.90 17.70 -14.66
N GLU A 46 20.46 18.91 -14.63
CA GLU A 46 20.95 19.54 -13.40
C GLU A 46 19.84 19.64 -12.33
N GLN A 47 18.62 20.09 -12.68
CA GLN A 47 17.50 20.12 -11.74
C GLN A 47 17.07 18.72 -11.27
N SER A 48 17.14 17.72 -12.15
CA SER A 48 16.86 16.32 -11.84
C SER A 48 17.85 15.77 -10.80
N ASP A 49 19.14 16.08 -10.96
CA ASP A 49 20.19 15.66 -10.04
C ASP A 49 20.09 16.38 -8.69
N HIS A 50 19.77 17.69 -8.68
CA HIS A 50 19.50 18.42 -7.44
C HIS A 50 18.32 17.84 -6.66
N LEU A 51 17.21 17.46 -7.32
CA LEU A 51 16.09 16.79 -6.65
C LEU A 51 16.47 15.43 -6.06
N GLN A 52 17.27 14.64 -6.79
CA GLN A 52 17.78 13.35 -6.28
C GLN A 52 18.68 13.55 -5.05
N GLU A 53 19.56 14.55 -5.04
CA GLU A 53 20.38 14.88 -3.87
C GLU A 53 19.54 15.40 -2.70
N VAL A 54 18.47 16.18 -2.93
CA VAL A 54 17.51 16.55 -1.88
C VAL A 54 16.86 15.30 -1.28
N CYS A 55 16.40 14.33 -2.09
CA CYS A 55 15.90 13.05 -1.56
C CYS A 55 16.96 12.33 -0.70
N LYS A 56 18.19 12.18 -1.20
CA LYS A 56 19.27 11.53 -0.44
C LYS A 56 19.54 12.24 0.89
N LEU A 57 19.61 13.56 0.91
CA LEU A 57 19.77 14.34 2.15
C LEU A 57 18.62 14.08 3.13
N LEU A 58 17.38 14.17 2.66
CA LEU A 58 16.17 13.91 3.46
C LEU A 58 16.12 12.48 4.02
N HIS A 59 16.54 11.48 3.24
CA HIS A 59 16.65 10.10 3.71
C HIS A 59 17.59 9.96 4.92
N HIS A 60 18.76 10.62 4.89
CA HIS A 60 19.75 10.53 5.97
C HIS A 60 19.33 11.26 7.26
N VAL A 61 18.45 12.26 7.18
CA VAL A 61 17.99 13.01 8.37
C VAL A 61 16.63 12.57 8.90
N ALA A 62 15.82 11.87 8.10
CA ALA A 62 14.52 11.35 8.50
C ALA A 62 14.64 10.39 9.69
N SER A 63 13.87 10.66 10.75
CA SER A 63 13.82 9.86 11.97
C SER A 63 12.83 8.69 11.91
N ALA A 64 11.97 8.65 10.88
CA ALA A 64 10.96 7.61 10.67
C ALA A 64 11.29 6.75 9.44
N GLU A 65 11.28 5.43 9.60
CA GLU A 65 11.56 4.47 8.54
C GLU A 65 10.61 4.61 7.34
N SER A 66 9.33 4.94 7.57
CA SER A 66 8.35 5.21 6.52
C SER A 66 8.79 6.34 5.58
N VAL A 67 9.37 7.41 6.15
CA VAL A 67 9.84 8.59 5.41
C VAL A 67 11.17 8.31 4.72
N GLN A 68 12.04 7.48 5.32
CA GLN A 68 13.25 6.97 4.67
C GLN A 68 12.92 6.11 3.43
N VAL A 69 11.93 5.23 3.53
CA VAL A 69 11.45 4.40 2.42
C VAL A 69 10.82 5.26 1.32
N LEU A 70 9.95 6.21 1.69
CA LEU A 70 9.33 7.14 0.75
C LEU A 70 10.39 7.95 0.00
N SER A 71 11.35 8.53 0.72
CA SER A 71 12.45 9.30 0.14
C SER A 71 13.22 8.53 -0.93
N LYS A 72 13.62 7.29 -0.61
CA LYS A 72 14.34 6.41 -1.54
C LYS A 72 13.50 6.01 -2.75
N ASN A 73 12.19 5.83 -2.57
CA ASN A 73 11.27 5.55 -3.68
C ASN A 73 11.13 6.77 -4.61
N THR A 74 11.01 7.99 -4.06
CA THR A 74 10.94 9.22 -4.85
C THR A 74 12.24 9.49 -5.61
N GLU A 75 13.41 9.26 -5.00
CA GLU A 75 14.72 9.29 -5.67
C GLU A 75 14.74 8.36 -6.90
N ALA A 76 14.39 7.09 -6.71
CA ALA A 76 14.40 6.10 -7.79
C ALA A 76 13.43 6.47 -8.93
N CYS A 77 12.27 7.05 -8.59
CA CYS A 77 11.33 7.58 -9.60
C CYS A 77 11.94 8.75 -10.38
N LEU A 78 12.59 9.72 -9.73
CA LEU A 78 13.25 10.85 -10.41
C LEU A 78 14.32 10.36 -11.39
N GLN A 79 15.16 9.42 -10.96
CA GLN A 79 16.21 8.81 -11.78
C GLN A 79 15.63 8.12 -13.04
N VAL A 80 14.48 7.46 -12.91
CA VAL A 80 13.81 6.78 -14.03
C VAL A 80 13.11 7.77 -14.97
N TYR A 81 12.34 8.73 -14.43
CA TYR A 81 11.45 9.58 -15.22
C TYR A 81 12.11 10.82 -15.81
N GLY A 82 13.18 11.36 -15.22
CA GLY A 82 13.93 12.50 -15.75
C GLY A 82 14.37 12.29 -17.21
N PRO A 83 15.12 11.22 -17.52
CA PRO A 83 15.52 10.90 -18.89
C PRO A 83 14.35 10.66 -19.87
N GLN A 84 13.18 10.23 -19.37
CA GLN A 84 11.98 10.01 -20.21
C GLN A 84 11.35 11.34 -20.66
N VAL A 85 11.37 12.38 -19.81
CA VAL A 85 10.93 13.74 -20.19
C VAL A 85 11.77 14.25 -21.37
N LEU A 86 13.10 14.14 -21.29
CA LEU A 86 14.01 14.56 -22.36
C LEU A 86 13.80 13.76 -23.64
N SER A 87 13.70 12.43 -23.52
CA SER A 87 13.44 11.53 -24.65
C SER A 87 12.11 11.86 -25.36
N ALA A 88 11.07 12.19 -24.60
CA ALA A 88 9.79 12.60 -25.13
C ALA A 88 9.90 13.97 -25.84
N CYS A 89 10.61 14.95 -25.26
CA CYS A 89 10.88 16.25 -25.89
C CYS A 89 11.66 16.12 -27.22
N HIS A 90 12.72 15.30 -27.28
CA HIS A 90 13.42 15.04 -28.54
C HIS A 90 12.53 14.32 -29.57
N THR A 91 11.67 13.40 -29.12
CA THR A 91 10.67 12.76 -30.01
C THR A 91 9.69 13.80 -30.58
N LEU A 92 9.29 14.79 -29.77
CA LEU A 92 8.45 15.91 -30.21
C LEU A 92 9.18 16.86 -31.16
N PHE A 93 10.47 17.09 -30.96
CA PHE A 93 11.33 17.84 -31.88
C PHE A 93 11.41 17.18 -33.27
N LEU A 94 11.50 15.85 -33.33
CA LEU A 94 11.49 15.10 -34.59
C LEU A 94 10.09 15.08 -35.25
N HIS A 95 9.02 15.13 -34.46
CA HIS A 95 7.63 14.96 -34.92
C HIS A 95 6.64 16.01 -34.38
N PRO A 96 6.89 17.32 -34.58
CA PRO A 96 6.15 18.40 -33.91
C PRO A 96 4.67 18.51 -34.32
N SER A 97 4.30 17.96 -35.47
CA SER A 97 2.91 17.87 -35.95
C SER A 97 2.12 16.72 -35.33
N SER A 98 2.77 15.71 -34.75
CA SER A 98 2.08 14.53 -34.20
C SER A 98 1.26 14.89 -32.96
N LYS A 99 -0.02 14.50 -32.95
CA LYS A 99 -0.89 14.67 -31.78
C LYS A 99 -0.48 13.72 -30.65
N VAL A 100 -0.24 12.45 -30.98
CA VAL A 100 0.16 11.40 -30.03
C VAL A 100 1.47 11.75 -29.33
N VAL A 101 2.46 12.28 -30.06
CA VAL A 101 3.75 12.67 -29.46
C VAL A 101 3.58 13.89 -28.55
N ARG A 102 2.74 14.87 -28.92
CA ARG A 102 2.40 16.00 -28.03
C ARG A 102 1.72 15.55 -26.75
N GLU A 103 0.74 14.66 -26.85
CA GLU A 103 0.06 14.07 -25.68
C GLU A 103 1.03 13.26 -24.80
N ASN A 104 1.98 12.53 -25.40
CA ASN A 104 3.03 11.79 -24.68
C ASN A 104 3.96 12.70 -23.88
N VAL A 105 4.41 13.83 -24.45
CA VAL A 105 5.24 14.81 -23.72
C VAL A 105 4.50 15.40 -22.53
N GLU A 106 3.22 15.77 -22.68
CA GLU A 106 2.40 16.29 -21.57
C GLU A 106 2.33 15.30 -20.40
N VAL A 107 2.13 14.00 -20.70
CA VAL A 107 2.11 12.95 -19.67
C VAL A 107 3.42 12.91 -18.90
N PHE A 108 4.58 12.85 -19.57
CA PHE A 108 5.87 12.84 -18.85
C PHE A 108 6.15 14.15 -18.09
N MET A 109 5.72 15.30 -18.62
CA MET A 109 5.82 16.58 -17.89
C MET A 109 4.95 16.61 -16.63
N ASP A 110 3.73 16.07 -16.67
CA ASP A 110 2.83 16.02 -15.51
C ASP A 110 3.35 15.05 -14.43
N VAL A 111 3.98 13.95 -14.86
CA VAL A 111 4.70 13.02 -13.97
C VAL A 111 5.85 13.73 -13.26
N TRP A 112 6.65 14.51 -13.99
CA TRP A 112 7.75 15.27 -13.39
C TRP A 112 7.26 16.30 -12.37
N LYS A 113 6.18 17.03 -12.68
CA LYS A 113 5.55 17.98 -11.74
C LYS A 113 5.04 17.31 -10.47
N ALA A 114 4.51 16.09 -10.58
CA ALA A 114 4.10 15.30 -9.41
C ALA A 114 5.32 14.92 -8.55
N LEU A 115 6.41 14.45 -9.16
CA LEU A 115 7.64 14.12 -8.43
C LEU A 115 8.28 15.35 -7.75
N ASP A 116 8.30 16.53 -8.39
CA ASP A 116 8.76 17.78 -7.75
C ASP A 116 7.89 18.16 -6.53
N GLN A 117 6.58 17.94 -6.62
CA GLN A 117 5.66 18.14 -5.48
C GLN A 117 5.92 17.11 -4.38
N ASP A 118 6.20 15.85 -4.72
CA ASP A 118 6.51 14.78 -3.76
C ASP A 118 7.79 15.10 -2.98
N VAL A 119 8.86 15.57 -3.63
CA VAL A 119 10.09 16.02 -2.94
C VAL A 119 9.82 17.22 -2.04
N THR A 120 8.98 18.16 -2.51
CA THR A 120 8.61 19.35 -1.71
C THR A 120 7.81 18.96 -0.47
N ALA A 121 6.86 18.03 -0.59
CA ALA A 121 6.06 17.53 0.53
C ALA A 121 6.92 16.72 1.51
N LEU A 122 7.81 15.86 1.00
CA LEU A 122 8.78 15.09 1.79
C LEU A 122 9.70 16.00 2.61
N ALA A 123 10.19 17.09 2.03
CA ALA A 123 11.01 18.07 2.74
C ALA A 123 10.26 18.73 3.91
N GLN A 124 8.97 19.02 3.71
CA GLN A 124 8.09 19.56 4.75
C GLN A 124 7.82 18.53 5.86
N GLU A 125 7.49 17.29 5.51
CA GLU A 125 7.23 16.22 6.48
C GLU A 125 8.44 15.93 7.38
N VAL A 126 9.64 15.80 6.79
CA VAL A 126 10.89 15.61 7.55
C VAL A 126 11.16 16.81 8.47
N SER A 127 10.91 18.04 7.99
CA SER A 127 11.07 19.26 8.80
C SER A 127 10.13 19.31 9.99
N GLU A 128 8.86 18.92 9.81
CA GLU A 128 7.88 18.84 10.90
C GLU A 128 8.26 17.77 11.93
N LEU A 129 8.68 16.57 11.47
CA LEU A 129 9.14 15.50 12.35
C LEU A 129 10.35 15.91 13.19
N CYS A 130 11.36 16.55 12.58
CA CYS A 130 12.54 17.06 13.29
C CYS A 130 12.19 18.16 14.30
N ARG A 131 11.18 19.00 14.02
CA ARG A 131 10.69 20.01 14.97
C ARG A 131 9.96 19.36 16.16
N ASN A 132 9.18 18.32 15.89
CA ASN A 132 8.39 17.61 16.92
C ASN A 132 9.28 16.81 17.89
N THR A 133 10.43 16.27 17.44
CA THR A 133 11.39 15.59 18.32
C THR A 133 12.14 16.52 19.25
N ASN A 134 12.36 17.78 18.84
CA ASN A 134 13.12 18.77 19.62
C ASN A 134 12.24 19.59 20.60
N GLY A 135 10.94 19.29 20.71
CA GLY A 135 9.94 20.13 21.37
C GLY A 135 9.59 19.81 22.84
N LYS A 136 10.32 18.94 23.55
CA LYS A 136 10.00 18.56 24.94
C LYS A 136 11.15 18.77 25.93
N PRO A 137 11.06 19.78 26.82
CA PRO A 137 11.67 19.72 28.13
C PRO A 137 10.77 18.94 29.10
N GLU A 138 11.37 18.01 29.82
CA GLU A 138 10.76 17.13 30.81
C GLU A 138 10.31 17.91 32.07
N LYS A 139 9.07 17.73 32.52
CA LYS A 139 8.65 17.93 33.92
C LYS A 139 7.56 16.93 34.33
N ALA A 140 7.92 16.05 35.26
CA ALA A 140 6.99 15.14 35.91
C ALA A 140 6.21 15.84 37.04
N ALA A 141 4.95 15.44 37.25
CA ALA A 141 4.27 15.46 38.55
C ALA A 141 2.99 14.58 38.54
N ASN A 142 2.84 13.76 39.58
CA ASN A 142 1.68 12.91 39.91
C ASN A 142 0.36 13.74 39.98
N THR A 143 -0.87 13.19 39.89
CA THR A 143 -1.46 12.22 40.85
C THR A 143 -2.87 11.75 40.37
N ASN A 144 -3.41 10.74 41.06
CA ASN A 144 -4.59 9.91 40.74
C ASN A 144 -6.01 10.51 41.00
N TYR A 145 -7.01 9.71 40.58
CA TYR A 145 -8.39 9.54 41.10
C TYR A 145 -9.60 10.18 40.39
N SER A 146 -10.33 9.30 39.67
CA SER A 146 -11.76 8.91 39.82
C SER A 146 -12.93 9.91 40.07
N THR A 147 -14.08 9.43 39.59
CA THR A 147 -15.48 9.63 40.07
C THR A 147 -16.30 10.88 39.68
N ASN A 148 -17.10 10.71 38.62
CA ASN A 148 -18.57 10.77 38.57
C ASN A 148 -19.40 11.93 39.20
N SER A 149 -20.24 12.49 38.31
CA SER A 149 -21.68 12.82 38.49
C SER A 149 -22.14 14.21 38.95
N ALA A 150 -22.84 14.86 37.99
CA ALA A 150 -24.06 15.67 38.11
C ALA A 150 -24.12 16.92 39.04
N THR A 151 -24.59 18.06 38.51
CA THR A 151 -25.97 18.55 38.77
C THR A 151 -26.31 19.87 38.05
N ASP A 152 -27.62 20.07 37.89
CA ASP A 152 -28.43 21.10 37.25
C ASP A 152 -28.25 22.61 37.57
N LEU A 153 -28.68 23.43 36.59
CA LEU A 153 -29.48 24.68 36.66
C LEU A 153 -29.06 25.87 37.55
N ASN A 154 -28.99 27.09 36.98
CA ASN A 154 -30.11 28.07 37.01
C ASN A 154 -29.74 29.48 36.46
N ARG A 155 -30.19 29.78 35.23
CA ARG A 155 -30.91 31.00 34.76
C ARG A 155 -30.75 32.36 35.51
N GLN A 156 -30.33 33.40 34.77
CA GLN A 156 -31.11 34.63 34.57
C GLN A 156 -30.61 35.51 33.40
N GLN A 157 -31.52 36.28 32.79
CA GLN A 157 -31.35 37.10 31.57
C GLN A 157 -32.26 38.34 31.69
N PRO A 158 -31.87 39.50 31.15
CA PRO A 158 -32.70 40.19 30.14
C PRO A 158 -31.84 40.82 29.00
N THR A 159 -32.02 40.46 27.72
CA THR A 159 -32.81 41.17 26.69
C THR A 159 -32.49 42.68 26.57
N SER A 160 -32.13 43.25 25.41
CA SER A 160 -32.29 42.83 23.99
C SER A 160 -31.12 43.40 23.13
N HIS A 161 -31.06 43.48 21.78
CA HIS A 161 -32.02 43.33 20.67
C HIS A 161 -31.30 42.97 19.33
N GLN A 162 -32.08 42.50 18.34
CA GLN A 162 -31.78 42.37 16.89
C GLN A 162 -30.75 41.31 16.43
N SER A 163 -31.00 40.81 15.21
CA SER A 163 -30.57 39.51 14.67
C SER A 163 -30.17 39.66 13.18
N PRO A 164 -29.83 38.59 12.44
CA PRO A 164 -29.28 37.28 12.84
C PRO A 164 -27.94 36.99 12.16
N SER A 165 -26.96 36.45 12.88
CA SER A 165 -25.82 35.76 12.29
C SER A 165 -25.53 34.51 13.10
N ASN A 166 -25.27 33.39 12.42
CA ASN A 166 -25.19 32.06 13.04
C ASN A 166 -23.77 31.49 12.86
N PRO A 167 -22.83 31.77 13.78
CA PRO A 167 -21.54 31.11 13.82
C PRO A 167 -21.64 29.85 14.69
N ASN A 168 -21.24 28.70 14.16
CA ASN A 168 -21.01 27.52 15.01
C ASN A 168 -19.56 27.07 14.84
N ASN A 169 -18.74 27.44 15.82
CA ASN A 169 -17.33 27.07 15.91
C ASN A 169 -17.23 25.91 16.91
N HIS A 170 -16.76 24.75 16.47
CA HIS A 170 -16.44 23.62 17.34
C HIS A 170 -15.00 23.20 17.12
N SER A 171 -14.20 23.22 18.20
CA SER A 171 -12.78 22.87 18.18
C SER A 171 -12.55 21.50 17.55
N THR A 172 -11.65 21.46 16.55
CA THR A 172 -11.12 20.21 16.00
C THR A 172 -9.79 19.87 16.67
N VAL A 173 -9.72 18.64 17.20
CA VAL A 173 -8.47 18.00 17.63
C VAL A 173 -7.60 17.74 16.38
N PRO A 174 -6.26 17.87 16.44
CA PRO A 174 -5.41 17.67 15.26
C PRO A 174 -5.54 16.25 14.74
N LYS A 175 -6.02 16.10 13.50
CA LYS A 175 -5.96 14.84 12.77
C LYS A 175 -4.55 14.66 12.21
N SER A 176 -4.00 13.46 12.35
CA SER A 176 -2.75 13.06 11.70
C SER A 176 -2.87 13.27 10.19
N ILE A 177 -1.94 14.03 9.62
CA ILE A 177 -1.83 14.29 8.19
C ILE A 177 -1.03 13.14 7.58
N VAL A 178 -1.72 12.24 6.88
CA VAL A 178 -1.11 11.39 5.86
C VAL A 178 -1.49 11.99 4.53
N THR A 179 -0.57 12.75 3.92
CA THR A 179 -0.81 13.37 2.61
C THR A 179 -0.71 12.30 1.53
N ALA A 180 -1.83 11.64 1.25
CA ALA A 180 -1.96 10.81 0.06
C ALA A 180 -1.99 11.71 -1.18
N ASN A 181 -1.07 11.47 -2.13
CA ASN A 181 -0.97 12.22 -3.37
C ASN A 181 -2.28 12.20 -4.17
N GLN A 182 -2.94 13.36 -4.20
CA GLN A 182 -4.25 13.53 -4.81
C GLN A 182 -4.13 14.31 -6.12
N LEU A 183 -4.12 13.58 -7.24
CA LEU A 183 -4.29 14.17 -8.57
C LEU A 183 -5.75 14.58 -8.78
N THR A 184 -6.13 15.73 -8.24
CA THR A 184 -7.50 16.27 -8.34
C THR A 184 -7.51 17.58 -9.13
N VAL A 185 -7.72 17.48 -10.44
CA VAL A 185 -8.12 18.63 -11.27
C VAL A 185 -9.44 18.28 -11.98
N PRO A 186 -10.54 19.03 -11.76
CA PRO A 186 -11.79 18.82 -12.46
C PRO A 186 -11.69 19.38 -13.90
N GLY A 187 -11.20 18.53 -14.81
CA GLY A 187 -11.14 18.81 -16.25
C GLY A 187 -11.89 17.73 -17.02
N GLN A 188 -12.77 18.14 -17.94
CA GLN A 188 -13.75 17.36 -18.72
C GLN A 188 -13.39 15.88 -18.98
N PRO A 189 -14.37 14.95 -18.92
CA PRO A 189 -14.15 13.54 -19.18
C PRO A 189 -13.74 13.33 -20.64
N THR A 190 -12.43 13.18 -20.87
CA THR A 190 -11.90 12.54 -22.06
C THR A 190 -12.42 11.11 -22.01
N LYS A 191 -13.33 10.76 -22.92
CA LYS A 191 -13.96 9.43 -22.93
C LYS A 191 -12.87 8.37 -23.05
N LEU A 192 -12.72 7.56 -22.00
CA LEU A 192 -12.11 6.24 -22.11
C LEU A 192 -12.90 5.43 -23.14
N ASP A 193 -12.26 4.50 -23.83
CA ASP A 193 -12.99 3.62 -24.72
C ASP A 193 -13.99 2.80 -23.91
N ALA A 194 -15.26 2.82 -24.34
CA ALA A 194 -16.36 2.23 -23.57
C ALA A 194 -16.20 0.71 -23.38
N GLU A 195 -15.36 0.08 -24.20
CA GLU A 195 -14.98 -1.33 -24.14
C GLU A 195 -14.08 -1.65 -22.93
N GLU A 196 -13.08 -0.82 -22.62
CA GLU A 196 -12.20 -1.02 -21.45
C GLU A 196 -12.98 -0.90 -20.15
N GLN A 197 -13.87 0.10 -20.06
CA GLN A 197 -14.74 0.31 -18.91
C GLN A 197 -15.87 -0.73 -18.81
N SER A 198 -16.22 -1.40 -19.92
CA SER A 198 -17.11 -2.57 -19.92
C SER A 198 -16.42 -3.83 -19.37
N ASN A 199 -15.15 -4.05 -19.72
CA ASN A 199 -14.39 -5.21 -19.28
C ASN A 199 -14.17 -5.25 -17.76
N ILE A 200 -13.76 -4.13 -17.15
CA ILE A 200 -13.60 -4.06 -15.69
C ILE A 200 -14.94 -4.23 -14.95
N ALA A 201 -16.05 -3.68 -15.49
CA ALA A 201 -17.38 -3.86 -14.93
C ALA A 201 -17.85 -5.33 -15.01
N LYS A 202 -17.51 -6.03 -16.10
CA LYS A 202 -17.76 -7.47 -16.24
C LYS A 202 -16.95 -8.29 -15.23
N LEU A 203 -15.66 -8.02 -15.08
CA LEU A 203 -14.81 -8.71 -14.10
C LEU A 203 -15.28 -8.46 -12.65
N GLY A 204 -15.70 -7.23 -12.35
CA GLY A 204 -16.34 -6.89 -11.08
C GLY A 204 -17.64 -7.66 -10.85
N LEU A 205 -18.49 -7.82 -11.86
CA LEU A 205 -19.71 -8.60 -11.75
C LEU A 205 -19.45 -10.10 -11.54
N GLU A 206 -18.45 -10.67 -12.23
CA GLU A 206 -18.00 -12.05 -11.96
C GLU A 206 -17.45 -12.19 -10.52
N MET A 207 -16.75 -11.18 -10.01
CA MET A 207 -16.27 -11.14 -8.63
C MET A 207 -17.43 -11.11 -7.62
N LYS A 208 -18.46 -10.28 -7.87
CA LYS A 208 -19.69 -10.23 -7.05
C LYS A 208 -20.43 -11.57 -7.02
N GLN A 209 -20.46 -12.29 -8.15
CA GLN A 209 -21.07 -13.62 -8.20
C GLN A 209 -20.30 -14.60 -7.30
N LEU A 210 -18.97 -14.58 -7.36
CA LEU A 210 -18.10 -15.40 -6.50
C LEU A 210 -18.25 -15.07 -5.00
N THR A 211 -18.38 -13.79 -4.62
CA THR A 211 -18.65 -13.41 -3.21
C THR A 211 -20.03 -13.89 -2.77
N SER A 212 -21.06 -13.71 -3.60
CA SER A 212 -22.41 -14.18 -3.30
C SER A 212 -22.49 -15.71 -3.14
N GLU A 213 -21.75 -16.48 -3.94
CA GLU A 213 -21.66 -17.92 -3.81
C GLU A 213 -20.88 -18.34 -2.56
N MET A 214 -19.78 -17.65 -2.25
CA MET A 214 -18.99 -17.87 -1.02
C MET A 214 -19.82 -17.63 0.24
N ASP A 215 -20.55 -16.51 0.30
CA ASP A 215 -21.34 -16.14 1.46
C ASP A 215 -22.49 -17.14 1.66
N ALA A 216 -23.23 -17.48 0.59
CA ALA A 216 -24.30 -18.46 0.64
C ALA A 216 -23.82 -19.87 1.03
N GLU A 217 -22.60 -20.26 0.66
CA GLU A 217 -22.02 -21.55 1.09
C GLU A 217 -21.56 -21.49 2.55
N THR A 218 -20.93 -20.39 2.98
CA THR A 218 -20.37 -20.23 4.33
C THR A 218 -21.38 -19.83 5.40
N ASP A 219 -22.57 -19.35 5.03
CA ASP A 219 -23.71 -19.13 5.95
C ASP A 219 -24.36 -20.43 6.45
N LYS A 220 -24.14 -21.54 5.75
CA LYS A 220 -24.59 -22.89 6.18
C LYS A 220 -23.81 -23.43 7.37
N TRP A 221 -22.75 -22.74 7.80
CA TRP A 221 -21.75 -23.23 8.75
C TRP A 221 -21.50 -22.24 9.91
N PRO A 222 -21.31 -22.72 11.15
CA PRO A 222 -21.01 -21.85 12.28
C PRO A 222 -19.71 -21.06 12.08
N THR A 223 -19.76 -19.74 12.20
CA THR A 223 -18.61 -18.84 12.03
C THR A 223 -17.74 -18.71 13.28
N ALA A 224 -18.27 -19.01 14.46
CA ALA A 224 -17.60 -18.79 15.75
C ALA A 224 -16.33 -19.64 15.90
N ASP A 225 -16.41 -20.93 15.52
CA ASP A 225 -15.36 -21.92 15.78
C ASP A 225 -14.64 -22.39 14.50
N ASN A 226 -15.08 -21.95 13.32
CA ASN A 226 -14.53 -22.39 12.04
C ASN A 226 -13.63 -21.32 11.40
N ASP A 227 -12.32 -21.50 11.57
CA ASP A 227 -11.31 -20.53 11.10
C ASP A 227 -11.08 -20.54 9.57
N ILE A 228 -11.58 -21.56 8.85
CA ILE A 228 -11.63 -21.59 7.38
C ILE A 228 -12.80 -20.73 6.89
N VAL A 229 -14.00 -20.96 7.44
CA VAL A 229 -15.23 -20.20 7.12
C VAL A 229 -15.09 -18.72 7.48
N ARG A 230 -14.50 -18.41 8.64
CA ARG A 230 -14.25 -17.02 9.05
C ARG A 230 -13.40 -16.27 8.02
N ARG A 231 -12.27 -16.86 7.59
CA ARG A 231 -11.40 -16.25 6.57
C ARG A 231 -12.06 -16.17 5.20
N ALA A 232 -12.83 -17.18 4.82
CA ALA A 232 -13.61 -17.16 3.59
C ALA A 232 -14.56 -15.95 3.54
N LYS A 233 -15.28 -15.66 4.63
CA LYS A 233 -16.14 -14.46 4.73
C LYS A 233 -15.35 -13.15 4.75
N THR A 234 -14.19 -13.11 5.41
CA THR A 234 -13.29 -11.93 5.38
C THR A 234 -12.83 -11.63 3.95
N MET A 235 -12.35 -12.65 3.22
CA MET A 235 -11.94 -12.51 1.82
C MET A 235 -13.12 -12.16 0.91
N SER A 236 -14.30 -12.74 1.14
CA SER A 236 -15.54 -12.37 0.43
C SER A 236 -15.88 -10.89 0.60
N THR A 237 -15.85 -10.38 1.84
CA THR A 237 -16.04 -8.96 2.15
C THR A 237 -15.01 -8.09 1.43
N MET A 238 -13.73 -8.47 1.48
CA MET A 238 -12.65 -7.72 0.83
C MET A 238 -12.83 -7.63 -0.69
N ALA A 239 -13.15 -8.76 -1.34
CA ALA A 239 -13.42 -8.82 -2.77
C ALA A 239 -14.70 -8.04 -3.15
N PHE A 240 -15.73 -8.05 -2.29
CA PHE A 240 -16.94 -7.26 -2.52
C PHE A 240 -16.65 -5.75 -2.53
N SER A 241 -15.80 -5.25 -1.63
CA SER A 241 -15.33 -3.85 -1.67
C SER A 241 -14.58 -3.52 -2.97
N MET A 242 -13.77 -4.46 -3.49
CA MET A 242 -13.09 -4.30 -4.78
C MET A 242 -14.09 -4.29 -5.96
N TYR A 243 -15.17 -5.09 -5.91
CA TYR A 243 -16.28 -4.98 -6.85
C TYR A 243 -16.95 -3.61 -6.78
N GLN A 244 -17.27 -3.10 -5.57
CA GLN A 244 -17.90 -1.78 -5.41
C GLN A 244 -17.04 -0.66 -6.00
N PHE A 245 -15.71 -0.74 -5.86
CA PHE A 245 -14.80 0.18 -6.52
C PHE A 245 -14.98 0.22 -8.05
N THR A 246 -15.14 -0.94 -8.72
CA THR A 246 -15.39 -0.99 -10.18
C THR A 246 -16.67 -0.27 -10.62
N ARG A 247 -17.58 -0.03 -9.68
CA ARG A 247 -18.85 0.69 -9.86
C ARG A 247 -18.78 2.17 -9.51
N GLY A 248 -17.69 2.65 -8.90
CA GLY A 248 -17.63 3.97 -8.24
C GLY A 248 -18.44 4.05 -6.94
N GLU A 249 -18.73 2.90 -6.33
CA GLU A 249 -19.54 2.73 -5.12
C GLU A 249 -18.65 2.22 -3.96
N GLY A 250 -19.18 2.13 -2.73
CA GLY A 250 -18.46 1.58 -1.57
C GLY A 250 -17.39 2.51 -0.98
N ASP A 251 -16.54 1.98 -0.10
CA ASP A 251 -15.62 2.78 0.73
C ASP A 251 -14.28 3.10 0.08
N LEU A 252 -13.83 2.29 -0.89
CA LEU A 252 -12.61 2.52 -1.66
C LEU A 252 -12.86 3.71 -2.61
N LYS A 253 -12.12 4.81 -2.47
CA LYS A 253 -12.29 6.05 -3.25
C LYS A 253 -11.17 6.28 -4.27
N THR A 254 -9.98 5.77 -3.98
CA THR A 254 -8.78 5.96 -4.81
C THR A 254 -8.29 4.62 -5.38
N THR A 255 -7.52 4.69 -6.47
CA THR A 255 -6.80 3.51 -7.00
C THR A 255 -5.78 2.97 -6.00
N GLN A 256 -5.24 3.82 -5.12
CA GLN A 256 -4.35 3.38 -4.05
C GLN A 256 -5.09 2.59 -2.97
N ASP A 257 -6.35 2.94 -2.66
CA ASP A 257 -7.20 2.17 -1.74
C ASP A 257 -7.42 0.76 -2.30
N LEU A 258 -7.71 0.65 -3.61
CA LEU A 258 -7.86 -0.63 -4.31
C LEU A 258 -6.58 -1.47 -4.23
N PHE A 259 -5.42 -0.86 -4.48
CA PHE A 259 -4.13 -1.54 -4.41
C PHE A 259 -3.83 -2.03 -2.98
N THR A 260 -4.05 -1.18 -1.98
CA THR A 260 -3.88 -1.53 -0.55
C THR A 260 -4.83 -2.67 -0.15
N GLN A 261 -6.08 -2.62 -0.60
CA GLN A 261 -7.06 -3.69 -0.39
C GLN A 261 -6.64 -5.02 -1.03
N ALA A 262 -6.02 -4.97 -2.21
CA ALA A 262 -5.49 -6.14 -2.89
C ALA A 262 -4.30 -6.78 -2.14
N GLU A 263 -3.45 -5.97 -1.48
CA GLU A 263 -2.39 -6.49 -0.61
C GLU A 263 -2.98 -7.20 0.62
N PHE A 264 -3.96 -6.59 1.30
CA PHE A 264 -4.66 -7.24 2.42
C PHE A 264 -5.38 -8.53 2.00
N PHE A 265 -5.99 -8.56 0.81
CA PHE A 265 -6.61 -9.76 0.25
C PHE A 265 -5.56 -10.87 0.00
N ALA A 266 -4.40 -10.53 -0.56
CA ALA A 266 -3.30 -11.47 -0.76
C ALA A 266 -2.70 -11.99 0.56
N GLU A 267 -2.63 -11.15 1.60
CA GLU A 267 -2.24 -11.58 2.94
C GLU A 267 -3.25 -12.54 3.57
N GLU A 268 -4.54 -12.25 3.50
CA GLU A 268 -5.55 -13.12 4.09
C GLU A 268 -5.64 -14.46 3.35
N ALA A 269 -5.45 -14.46 2.03
CA ALA A 269 -5.30 -15.68 1.24
C ALA A 269 -4.09 -16.54 1.65
N ASN A 270 -2.96 -15.93 2.03
CA ASN A 270 -1.81 -16.65 2.60
C ASN A 270 -2.14 -17.27 3.98
N ARG A 271 -2.91 -16.55 4.82
CA ARG A 271 -3.34 -17.06 6.14
C ARG A 271 -4.33 -18.22 5.98
N PHE A 272 -5.29 -18.07 5.06
CA PHE A 272 -6.22 -19.12 4.64
C PHE A 272 -5.49 -20.38 4.15
N TYR A 273 -4.52 -20.23 3.24
CA TYR A 273 -3.72 -21.36 2.72
C TYR A 273 -3.10 -22.17 3.86
N LYS A 274 -2.49 -21.51 4.86
CA LYS A 274 -1.86 -22.18 6.01
C LYS A 274 -2.85 -23.00 6.84
N VAL A 275 -4.04 -22.45 7.10
CA VAL A 275 -5.08 -23.15 7.89
C VAL A 275 -5.69 -24.31 7.11
N VAL A 276 -5.98 -24.14 5.82
CA VAL A 276 -6.44 -25.26 4.99
C VAL A 276 -5.38 -26.35 4.86
N ARG A 277 -4.09 -25.97 4.73
CA ARG A 277 -3.00 -26.94 4.69
C ARG A 277 -2.93 -27.76 5.99
N HIS A 278 -3.14 -27.13 7.14
CA HIS A 278 -3.24 -27.85 8.42
C HIS A 278 -4.46 -28.78 8.47
N PHE A 279 -5.65 -28.28 8.11
CA PHE A 279 -6.88 -29.08 8.02
C PHE A 279 -6.69 -30.31 7.12
N SER A 280 -5.95 -30.17 6.01
CA SER A 280 -5.66 -31.28 5.09
C SER A 280 -4.94 -32.48 5.73
N TYR A 281 -4.22 -32.30 6.85
CA TYR A 281 -3.63 -33.43 7.58
C TYR A 281 -4.66 -34.27 8.32
N GLN A 282 -5.80 -33.69 8.69
CA GLN A 282 -6.90 -34.35 9.39
C GLN A 282 -7.85 -35.06 8.42
N VAL A 283 -7.94 -34.59 7.17
CA VAL A 283 -8.75 -35.24 6.12
C VAL A 283 -8.16 -36.61 5.74
N PRO A 284 -8.94 -37.71 5.77
CA PRO A 284 -8.50 -39.01 5.27
C PRO A 284 -8.14 -39.01 3.77
N GLY A 285 -7.32 -39.97 3.33
CA GLY A 285 -6.98 -40.13 1.91
C GLY A 285 -8.21 -40.43 1.06
N GLY A 286 -8.35 -39.74 -0.08
CA GLY A 286 -9.48 -39.94 -1.00
C GLY A 286 -9.56 -38.86 -2.08
N THR A 287 -10.54 -38.99 -2.97
CA THR A 287 -10.75 -38.07 -4.11
C THR A 287 -10.90 -36.61 -3.68
N HIS A 288 -11.70 -36.36 -2.65
CA HIS A 288 -12.01 -35.02 -2.16
C HIS A 288 -10.78 -34.33 -1.56
N LYS A 289 -9.92 -35.08 -0.86
CA LYS A 289 -8.64 -34.58 -0.35
C LYS A 289 -7.70 -34.20 -1.50
N LYS A 290 -7.64 -35.04 -2.55
CA LYS A 290 -6.82 -34.78 -3.74
C LYS A 290 -7.28 -33.50 -4.45
N GLU A 291 -8.57 -33.37 -4.72
CA GLU A 291 -9.18 -32.20 -5.35
C GLU A 291 -9.00 -30.91 -4.52
N MET A 292 -9.17 -30.99 -3.21
CA MET A 292 -8.91 -29.88 -2.28
C MET A 292 -7.44 -29.42 -2.36
N LEU A 293 -6.49 -30.35 -2.37
CA LEU A 293 -5.06 -30.04 -2.49
C LEU A 293 -4.70 -29.48 -3.88
N GLU A 294 -5.25 -30.04 -4.97
CA GLU A 294 -5.04 -29.56 -6.35
C GLU A 294 -5.52 -28.11 -6.53
N ASN A 295 -6.60 -27.70 -5.86
CA ASN A 295 -7.03 -26.29 -5.85
C ASN A 295 -6.19 -25.44 -4.88
N LEU A 296 -5.84 -25.96 -3.70
CA LEU A 296 -5.05 -25.26 -2.68
C LEU A 296 -3.64 -24.93 -3.16
N ASP A 297 -2.96 -25.84 -3.85
CA ASP A 297 -1.59 -25.66 -4.33
C ASP A 297 -1.47 -24.58 -5.43
N ARG A 298 -2.61 -24.13 -6.00
CA ARG A 298 -2.66 -22.98 -6.93
C ARG A 298 -2.77 -21.63 -6.23
N VAL A 299 -3.22 -21.59 -4.97
CA VAL A 299 -3.42 -20.35 -4.21
C VAL A 299 -2.13 -19.53 -4.08
N PRO A 300 -0.95 -20.12 -3.76
CA PRO A 300 0.31 -19.36 -3.70
C PRO A 300 0.68 -18.67 -5.02
N THR A 301 0.40 -19.29 -6.17
CA THR A 301 0.68 -18.71 -7.49
C THR A 301 -0.18 -17.48 -7.75
N PHE A 302 -1.50 -17.56 -7.49
CA PHE A 302 -2.40 -16.43 -7.65
C PHE A 302 -2.10 -15.28 -6.68
N VAL A 303 -1.71 -15.60 -5.44
CA VAL A 303 -1.21 -14.63 -4.45
C VAL A 303 0.02 -13.88 -4.97
N GLN A 304 1.01 -14.61 -5.52
CA GLN A 304 2.23 -14.00 -6.07
C GLN A 304 1.93 -13.12 -7.30
N GLN A 305 1.02 -13.57 -8.19
CA GLN A 305 0.58 -12.79 -9.35
C GLN A 305 -0.09 -11.47 -8.93
N LEU A 306 -0.99 -11.51 -7.94
CA LEU A 306 -1.64 -10.32 -7.40
C LEU A 306 -0.62 -9.38 -6.74
N GLN A 307 0.26 -9.89 -5.85
CA GLN A 307 1.29 -9.08 -5.18
C GLN A 307 2.28 -8.44 -6.16
N PHE A 308 2.71 -9.15 -7.20
CA PHE A 308 3.57 -8.58 -8.23
C PHE A 308 2.86 -7.46 -9.00
N THR A 309 1.61 -7.68 -9.40
CA THR A 309 0.80 -6.68 -10.10
C THR A 309 0.61 -5.42 -9.26
N VAL A 310 0.37 -5.55 -7.96
CA VAL A 310 0.20 -4.40 -7.05
C VAL A 310 1.50 -3.65 -6.79
N LYS A 311 2.63 -4.37 -6.62
CA LYS A 311 3.94 -3.75 -6.33
C LYS A 311 4.58 -3.05 -7.52
N ASN A 312 4.24 -3.40 -8.75
CA ASN A 312 4.76 -2.73 -9.93
C ASN A 312 4.32 -1.25 -9.95
N THR A 313 5.29 -0.34 -9.93
CA THR A 313 5.02 1.10 -10.09
C THR A 313 4.54 1.36 -11.52
N THR A 314 3.44 2.11 -11.64
CA THR A 314 2.83 2.45 -12.94
C THR A 314 2.44 3.90 -12.94
N VAL A 315 2.70 4.57 -14.06
CA VAL A 315 2.66 6.02 -14.15
C VAL A 315 1.98 6.43 -15.45
N GLY A 316 1.12 7.46 -15.38
CA GLY A 316 0.23 7.86 -16.46
C GLY A 316 -1.13 7.15 -16.42
N LYS A 317 -2.19 7.85 -16.85
CA LYS A 317 -3.60 7.41 -16.69
C LYS A 317 -3.88 6.03 -17.31
N ALA A 318 -3.39 5.78 -18.52
CA ALA A 318 -3.61 4.51 -19.22
C ALA A 318 -2.94 3.34 -18.49
N ALA A 319 -1.66 3.47 -18.11
CA ALA A 319 -0.95 2.41 -17.37
C ALA A 319 -1.58 2.12 -16.01
N THR A 320 -2.05 3.15 -15.28
CA THR A 320 -2.80 2.98 -14.04
C THR A 320 -4.13 2.24 -14.27
N PHE A 321 -4.85 2.53 -15.35
CA PHE A 321 -6.08 1.81 -15.70
C PHE A 321 -5.79 0.33 -16.00
N THR A 322 -4.76 0.03 -16.81
CA THR A 322 -4.33 -1.35 -17.08
C THR A 322 -3.90 -2.08 -15.80
N LYS A 323 -3.24 -1.40 -14.86
CA LYS A 323 -2.91 -1.99 -13.55
C LYS A 323 -4.16 -2.31 -12.74
N VAL A 324 -5.12 -1.39 -12.69
CA VAL A 324 -6.42 -1.58 -12.01
C VAL A 324 -7.18 -2.78 -12.59
N ASP A 325 -7.27 -2.90 -13.92
CA ASP A 325 -7.92 -4.05 -14.58
C ASP A 325 -7.24 -5.38 -14.21
N ASN A 326 -5.90 -5.44 -14.26
CA ASN A 326 -5.16 -6.63 -13.85
C ASN A 326 -5.34 -6.95 -12.35
N VAL A 327 -5.39 -5.96 -11.46
CA VAL A 327 -5.66 -6.19 -10.03
C VAL A 327 -7.06 -6.79 -9.82
N ILE A 328 -8.09 -6.25 -10.46
CA ILE A 328 -9.46 -6.79 -10.40
C ILE A 328 -9.51 -8.23 -10.94
N LYS A 329 -8.86 -8.47 -12.08
CA LYS A 329 -8.76 -9.79 -12.71
C LYS A 329 -8.07 -10.83 -11.82
N GLU A 330 -6.92 -10.51 -11.23
CA GLU A 330 -6.17 -11.48 -10.42
C GLU A 330 -6.81 -11.70 -9.05
N THR A 331 -7.44 -10.69 -8.43
CA THR A 331 -8.31 -10.89 -7.26
C THR A 331 -9.45 -11.86 -7.58
N LYS A 332 -10.11 -11.71 -8.74
CA LYS A 332 -11.19 -12.63 -9.16
C LYS A 332 -10.68 -14.06 -9.35
N ASN A 333 -9.51 -14.23 -9.98
CA ASN A 333 -8.89 -15.54 -10.19
C ASN A 333 -8.56 -16.24 -8.85
N LEU A 334 -7.98 -15.49 -7.91
CA LEU A 334 -7.68 -15.94 -6.56
C LEU A 334 -8.95 -16.29 -5.78
N MET A 335 -9.99 -15.44 -5.82
CA MET A 335 -11.28 -15.69 -5.15
C MET A 335 -11.99 -16.95 -5.67
N ASN A 336 -11.92 -17.22 -6.98
CA ASN A 336 -12.45 -18.46 -7.58
C ASN A 336 -11.70 -19.71 -7.08
N ALA A 337 -10.37 -19.64 -6.95
CA ALA A 337 -9.58 -20.73 -6.38
C ALA A 337 -9.93 -20.95 -4.90
N ILE A 338 -10.04 -19.88 -4.10
CA ILE A 338 -10.46 -19.94 -2.69
C ILE A 338 -11.85 -20.56 -2.57
N SER A 339 -12.83 -20.17 -3.39
CA SER A 339 -14.20 -20.73 -3.39
C SER A 339 -14.20 -22.26 -3.51
N LYS A 340 -13.49 -22.80 -4.50
CA LYS A 340 -13.35 -24.25 -4.71
C LYS A 340 -12.68 -24.97 -3.53
N VAL A 341 -11.66 -24.34 -2.93
CA VAL A 341 -11.03 -24.87 -1.71
C VAL A 341 -12.02 -24.86 -0.54
N VAL A 342 -12.80 -23.81 -0.34
CA VAL A 342 -13.83 -23.76 0.71
C VAL A 342 -14.88 -24.84 0.51
N THR A 343 -15.47 -24.97 -0.69
CA THR A 343 -16.48 -26.00 -0.98
C THR A 343 -15.92 -27.41 -0.71
N THR A 344 -14.70 -27.72 -1.17
CA THR A 344 -14.09 -29.05 -0.94
C THR A 344 -13.71 -29.29 0.53
N CYS A 345 -13.28 -28.27 1.28
CA CYS A 345 -13.08 -28.33 2.73
C CYS A 345 -14.38 -28.69 3.47
N LEU A 346 -15.48 -28.00 3.13
CA LEU A 346 -16.79 -28.20 3.77
C LEU A 346 -17.31 -29.62 3.49
N VAL A 347 -17.24 -30.09 2.24
CA VAL A 347 -17.62 -31.48 1.91
C VAL A 347 -16.76 -32.50 2.67
N CYS A 348 -15.44 -32.27 2.81
CA CYS A 348 -14.58 -33.13 3.63
C CYS A 348 -15.01 -33.15 5.10
N ALA A 349 -15.33 -31.99 5.68
CA ALA A 349 -15.77 -31.91 7.07
C ALA A 349 -17.10 -32.61 7.31
N THR A 350 -18.12 -32.41 6.46
CA THR A 350 -19.39 -33.16 6.54
C THR A 350 -19.17 -34.66 6.45
N LYS A 351 -18.34 -35.10 5.50
CA LYS A 351 -18.16 -36.52 5.18
C LYS A 351 -17.43 -37.31 6.28
N TYR A 352 -16.49 -36.66 6.96
CA TYR A 352 -15.63 -37.29 7.96
C TYR A 352 -15.89 -36.80 9.39
N ASN A 353 -16.92 -35.96 9.58
CA ASN A 353 -17.29 -35.32 10.84
C ASN A 353 -16.10 -34.62 11.54
N LEU A 354 -15.33 -33.86 10.77
CA LEU A 354 -14.11 -33.19 11.24
C LEU A 354 -14.45 -31.84 11.86
N ASP A 355 -13.84 -31.56 13.03
CA ASP A 355 -13.85 -30.24 13.64
C ASP A 355 -12.81 -29.31 12.98
N PHE A 356 -13.22 -28.09 12.69
CA PHE A 356 -12.36 -27.04 12.13
C PHE A 356 -11.52 -26.34 13.22
N GLY A 357 -11.97 -26.33 14.48
CA GLY A 357 -11.34 -25.58 15.58
C GLY A 357 -9.95 -26.12 15.97
N SER A 358 -9.77 -27.45 15.92
CA SER A 358 -8.51 -28.13 16.28
C SER A 358 -7.28 -27.72 15.45
N ALA A 359 -7.44 -27.00 14.35
CA ALA A 359 -6.33 -26.52 13.51
C ALA A 359 -5.57 -25.32 14.11
N SER A 360 -6.24 -24.42 14.83
CA SER A 360 -5.66 -23.12 15.18
C SER A 360 -4.81 -23.14 16.46
N ASP A 361 -5.10 -24.01 17.43
CA ASP A 361 -4.28 -24.13 18.65
C ASP A 361 -2.95 -24.84 18.40
N ARG A 362 -2.90 -25.85 17.51
CA ARG A 362 -1.63 -26.52 17.17
C ARG A 362 -0.71 -25.66 16.32
N SER A 363 -1.23 -24.71 15.54
CA SER A 363 -0.41 -23.78 14.74
C SER A 363 0.46 -22.85 15.60
N ARG A 364 0.05 -22.58 16.85
CA ARG A 364 0.83 -21.77 17.81
C ARG A 364 2.04 -22.50 18.42
N LEU A 365 2.06 -23.84 18.37
CA LEU A 365 3.05 -24.68 19.07
C LEU A 365 4.21 -25.15 18.16
N VAL A 366 4.15 -24.90 16.85
CA VAL A 366 5.14 -25.43 15.87
C VAL A 366 5.88 -24.31 15.13
N SER A 367 6.32 -23.29 15.87
CA SER A 367 7.32 -22.32 15.39
C SER A 367 8.69 -22.65 16.00
N PRO A 368 9.71 -23.07 15.21
CA PRO A 368 11.02 -23.47 15.76
C PRO A 368 11.89 -22.32 16.30
N TYR A 369 11.45 -21.06 16.15
CA TYR A 369 12.29 -19.86 16.32
C TYR A 369 11.83 -18.96 17.46
N ASN A 370 11.68 -19.52 18.67
CA ASN A 370 11.65 -18.68 19.87
C ASN A 370 12.21 -19.41 21.10
N ARG A 371 13.55 -19.36 21.26
CA ARG A 371 14.20 -19.70 22.53
C ARG A 371 15.42 -18.79 22.80
N GLY A 372 15.19 -17.82 23.66
CA GLY A 372 16.12 -16.84 24.22
C GLY A 372 15.27 -15.78 24.94
N ASP A 373 15.61 -15.27 26.12
CA ASP A 373 16.73 -15.58 27.01
C ASP A 373 16.38 -15.16 28.46
N GLY A 374 17.16 -15.60 29.46
CA GLY A 374 17.14 -15.13 30.85
C GLY A 374 16.21 -15.88 31.82
N GLY A 375 16.64 -16.33 33.01
CA GLY A 375 17.99 -16.33 33.59
C GLY A 375 17.94 -16.36 35.13
N GLY A 376 18.86 -17.08 35.79
CA GLY A 376 19.11 -17.00 37.24
C GLY A 376 19.03 -18.31 38.04
N GLU A 377 20.21 -18.80 38.48
CA GLU A 377 20.51 -19.44 39.79
C GLU A 377 19.80 -20.79 40.18
N GLU A 378 20.40 -21.77 40.87
CA GLU A 378 21.67 -21.85 41.63
C GLU A 378 22.16 -23.34 41.80
N TYR A 379 23.48 -23.52 42.02
CA TYR A 379 24.25 -24.69 42.54
C TYR A 379 24.12 -26.14 42.03
N GLY A 380 25.30 -26.78 41.83
CA GLY A 380 25.50 -28.23 41.79
C GLY A 380 26.91 -28.63 41.30
N GLU A 381 27.79 -29.09 42.20
CA GLU A 381 29.16 -29.55 41.88
C GLU A 381 29.19 -30.82 41.01
N GLY A 382 30.28 -31.04 40.24
CA GLY A 382 30.60 -32.38 39.72
C GLY A 382 31.38 -32.48 38.40
N MET A 383 32.65 -32.08 38.37
CA MET A 383 33.64 -32.62 37.41
C MET A 383 34.21 -33.94 38.00
N PRO A 384 34.49 -34.97 37.17
CA PRO A 384 35.78 -34.97 36.47
C PRO A 384 35.71 -35.44 35.00
N GLY A 385 36.62 -34.89 34.19
CA GLY A 385 36.69 -35.16 32.75
C GLY A 385 37.54 -36.39 32.35
N LYS A 386 37.40 -36.73 31.07
CA LYS A 386 38.20 -37.57 30.15
C LYS A 386 37.52 -37.42 28.78
N GLY A 387 38.18 -37.34 27.64
CA GLY A 387 39.59 -37.26 27.28
C GLY A 387 39.69 -36.90 25.78
N LEU A 388 40.88 -36.64 25.28
CA LEU A 388 41.09 -36.32 23.85
C LEU A 388 40.66 -37.51 22.96
N GLN A 389 40.06 -37.23 21.80
CA GLN A 389 40.84 -37.33 20.55
C GLN A 389 40.13 -36.73 19.32
N SER A 390 40.91 -35.94 18.59
CA SER A 390 40.66 -35.55 17.20
C SER A 390 41.25 -36.62 16.28
N SER A 391 40.52 -36.99 15.23
CA SER A 391 41.10 -37.56 14.01
C SER A 391 40.14 -37.32 12.83
N SER A 392 40.36 -36.22 12.11
CA SER A 392 39.85 -36.05 10.75
C SER A 392 40.77 -36.82 9.80
N ASP A 393 40.21 -37.70 8.98
CA ASP A 393 40.95 -38.46 7.97
C ASP A 393 40.51 -38.01 6.57
N PRO A 394 41.40 -37.47 5.71
CA PRO A 394 41.04 -36.96 4.39
C PRO A 394 41.49 -37.89 3.27
N ASN A 395 40.61 -38.77 2.77
CA ASN A 395 40.60 -39.26 1.38
C ASN A 395 39.42 -40.21 1.10
N ILE A 396 38.47 -39.76 0.27
CA ILE A 396 37.82 -40.46 -0.87
C ILE A 396 36.91 -39.45 -1.58
#